data_AF-A0A210PZP8-F1
#
_entry.id   AF-A0A210PZP8-F1
#
_cell.length_a   1.000
_cell.length_b   1.000
_cell.length_c   1.000
_cell.angle_alpha   90.00
_cell.angle_beta   90.00
_cell.angle_gamma   90.00
#
_symmetry.space_group_name_H-M   'P 1'
#
loop_
_entity.id
_entity.type
_entity.pdbx_description
1 polymer ?
#
loop_
_entity_poly.entity_id
_entity_poly.type
_entity_poly.pdbx_seq_one_letter_code
_entity_poly.pdbx_strand_id
1 'polypeptide(L)'
;MASLLCKRLLSTVCKVVSENGLSQQPFYQRYGIHTAAVLESKHRYSDKNIDLNKNTLRPQKLFKSGGRDPETGRVIYKRIGGGHKQSLRLISYEYNVPESKADIGYEKIIKVRKDPCRTAHIAIAATGNRKRYILASDGMQDGDIIRTHANIPDLPVTPELGNQYPVGSLPVGTIVHNIERWPGKGGRVARAAGSSGMITRKLDDNSVVISMPSKREMRVDQYSMATIGKVSNVGHQDVIIGKAGRNRWKGIRPSSGLKQKKSGYHGRKLNKPRAMANFIKIQAPTSTLFKQNHD
;
A
#
# COMPACT_ATOMS: atom_id res chain seq x y z
N MET A 1 46.60 29.87 -1.20
CA MET A 1 45.22 30.40 -1.23
C MET A 1 44.27 29.40 -1.91
N ALA A 2 43.93 28.28 -1.25
CA ALA A 2 42.94 27.32 -1.79
C ALA A 2 42.35 26.43 -0.68
N SER A 3 42.09 26.99 0.51
CA SER A 3 41.55 26.23 1.65
C SER A 3 40.39 26.92 2.39
N LEU A 4 39.83 28.00 1.83
CA LEU A 4 38.80 28.82 2.50
C LEU A 4 37.44 28.90 1.79
N LEU A 5 37.28 28.26 0.63
CA LEU A 5 36.00 28.26 -0.11
C LEU A 5 35.11 27.03 0.17
N CYS A 6 35.60 26.02 0.89
CA CYS A 6 34.84 24.80 1.17
C CYS A 6 34.05 24.84 2.51
N LYS A 7 34.15 25.93 3.29
CA LYS A 7 33.49 26.06 4.61
C LYS A 7 32.32 27.06 4.65
N ARG A 8 31.87 27.60 3.51
CA ARG A 8 30.81 28.64 3.45
C ARG A 8 29.48 28.22 2.80
N LEU A 9 29.31 26.94 2.44
CA LEU A 9 28.04 26.43 1.87
C LEU A 9 27.29 25.44 2.79
N LEU A 10 27.77 25.23 4.02
CA LEU A 10 27.21 24.27 4.98
C LEU A 10 26.45 24.91 6.16
N SER A 11 26.19 26.23 6.12
CA SER A 11 25.61 26.96 7.26
C SER A 11 24.31 27.74 6.97
N THR A 12 23.62 27.48 5.85
CA THR A 12 22.40 28.23 5.47
C THR A 12 21.18 27.37 5.16
N VAL A 13 21.07 26.17 5.76
CA VAL A 13 19.79 25.43 5.82
C VAL A 13 19.66 24.72 7.17
N CYS A 14 19.72 25.48 8.27
CA CYS A 14 19.33 24.97 9.58
C CYS A 14 18.88 26.14 10.45
N LYS A 15 17.59 26.47 10.39
CA LYS A 15 16.79 27.23 11.39
C LYS A 15 15.43 27.56 10.78
N VAL A 16 14.47 26.65 10.92
CA VAL A 16 13.10 26.90 11.41
C VAL A 16 12.58 25.54 11.90
N VAL A 17 12.95 25.17 13.13
CA VAL A 17 12.26 24.13 13.89
C VAL A 17 11.97 24.74 15.26
N SER A 18 10.76 25.26 15.39
CA SER A 18 10.05 25.58 16.64
C SER A 18 8.58 25.59 16.24
N GLU A 19 7.79 24.60 16.60
CA GLU A 19 7.03 24.49 17.85
C GLU A 19 5.54 24.46 17.44
N ASN A 20 4.85 23.44 17.93
CA ASN A 20 3.39 23.27 17.92
C ASN A 20 2.66 22.99 16.60
N GLY A 21 1.92 21.89 16.62
CA GLY A 21 0.68 21.71 15.87
C GLY A 21 0.83 21.13 14.47
N LEU A 22 0.44 19.85 14.33
CA LEU A 22 -0.33 19.33 13.19
C LEU A 22 -0.13 20.06 11.84
N SER A 23 1.11 20.11 11.32
CA SER A 23 1.34 20.69 10.00
C SER A 23 1.25 19.58 8.94
N GLN A 24 0.22 19.76 8.12
CA GLN A 24 -0.30 18.84 7.14
C GLN A 24 0.81 18.35 6.19
N GLN A 25 1.08 17.05 6.22
CA GLN A 25 1.85 16.42 5.14
C GLN A 25 1.06 16.61 3.83
N PRO A 26 1.73 16.84 2.68
CA PRO A 26 1.03 17.08 1.43
C PRO A 26 0.03 15.97 1.15
N PHE A 27 -1.22 16.40 0.92
CA PHE A 27 -2.44 15.64 0.70
C PHE A 27 -2.33 14.54 -0.39
N TYR A 28 -1.24 14.54 -1.18
CA TYR A 28 -0.85 13.51 -2.17
C TYR A 28 -0.70 12.08 -1.62
N GLN A 29 -0.67 11.91 -0.29
CA GLN A 29 -0.61 10.58 0.33
C GLN A 29 -1.97 9.97 0.67
N ARG A 30 -3.08 10.73 0.60
CA ARG A 30 -4.43 10.25 0.98
C ARG A 30 -5.13 9.43 -0.11
N TYR A 31 -4.85 9.73 -1.38
CA TYR A 31 -5.40 9.03 -2.55
C TYR A 31 -4.29 8.45 -3.41
N GLY A 32 -3.36 7.71 -2.80
CA GLY A 32 -2.35 7.02 -3.57
C GLY A 32 -2.99 5.93 -4.43
N ILE A 33 -2.87 6.03 -5.76
CA ILE A 33 -3.21 4.96 -6.70
C ILE A 33 -2.23 3.83 -6.45
N HIS A 34 -2.48 3.03 -5.43
CA HIS A 34 -1.47 2.12 -4.96
C HIS A 34 -1.90 0.68 -5.31
N THR A 35 -1.67 0.29 -6.56
CA THR A 35 -1.55 -1.14 -6.89
C THR A 35 -0.42 -1.76 -6.07
N ALA A 36 -0.43 -3.08 -5.88
CA ALA A 36 0.59 -3.83 -5.12
C ALA A 36 2.05 -3.60 -5.55
N ALA A 37 2.29 -2.88 -6.66
CA ALA A 37 3.54 -2.23 -6.99
C ALA A 37 3.34 -0.69 -7.01
N VAL A 38 4.13 -0.02 -6.18
CA VAL A 38 4.40 1.41 -6.08
C VAL A 38 4.13 2.20 -7.39
N LEU A 39 3.13 3.07 -7.39
CA LEU A 39 3.00 4.21 -8.31
C LEU A 39 3.75 5.43 -7.74
N GLU A 40 5.02 5.25 -7.40
CA GLU A 40 6.05 6.25 -7.72
C GLU A 40 6.62 5.98 -9.13
N SER A 41 6.23 4.87 -9.76
CA SER A 41 6.56 4.61 -11.16
C SER A 41 5.66 5.44 -12.08
N LYS A 42 6.01 6.73 -12.26
CA LYS A 42 5.50 7.70 -13.26
C LYS A 42 5.46 7.18 -14.72
N HIS A 43 5.73 5.91 -14.95
CA HIS A 43 6.25 5.39 -16.21
C HIS A 43 5.36 4.34 -16.87
N ARG A 44 4.25 3.89 -16.25
CA ARG A 44 3.26 2.99 -16.89
C ARG A 44 1.97 3.72 -17.30
N TYR A 45 1.53 4.68 -16.50
CA TYR A 45 0.35 5.51 -16.75
C TYR A 45 0.70 6.98 -16.57
N SER A 46 -0.06 7.84 -17.24
CA SER A 46 0.09 9.29 -17.12
C SER A 46 -1.04 9.85 -16.27
N ASP A 47 -0.68 10.66 -15.28
CA ASP A 47 -1.62 11.25 -14.31
C ASP A 47 -2.18 12.60 -14.75
N LYS A 48 -1.87 13.06 -15.97
CA LYS A 48 -2.16 14.41 -16.48
C LYS A 48 -3.64 14.84 -16.42
N ASN A 49 -4.58 13.90 -16.26
CA ASN A 49 -6.02 14.16 -16.23
C ASN A 49 -6.74 13.48 -15.06
N ILE A 50 -6.01 13.09 -14.00
CA ILE A 50 -6.57 12.39 -12.84
C ILE A 50 -6.66 13.37 -11.67
N ASP A 51 -7.88 13.78 -11.34
CA ASP A 51 -8.17 14.51 -10.12
C ASP A 51 -8.08 13.56 -8.92
N LEU A 52 -6.87 13.43 -8.37
CA LEU A 52 -6.60 12.62 -7.17
C LEU A 52 -7.35 13.16 -5.93
N ASN A 53 -7.70 14.44 -5.92
CA ASN A 53 -8.30 15.11 -4.77
C ASN A 53 -9.81 14.89 -4.63
N LYS A 54 -10.47 14.33 -5.66
CA LYS A 54 -11.92 14.13 -5.66
C LYS A 54 -12.24 12.65 -5.55
N ASN A 55 -12.86 12.24 -4.44
CA ASN A 55 -13.36 10.87 -4.27
C ASN A 55 -14.60 10.65 -5.15
N THR A 56 -14.38 10.29 -6.42
CA THR A 56 -15.42 10.15 -7.43
C THR A 56 -15.62 8.68 -7.77
N LEU A 57 -16.87 8.21 -7.73
CA LEU A 57 -17.21 6.84 -8.15
C LEU A 57 -17.12 6.62 -9.67
N ARG A 58 -17.21 7.69 -10.45
CA ARG A 58 -17.15 7.65 -11.91
C ARG A 58 -15.74 7.22 -12.35
N PRO A 59 -15.63 6.22 -13.24
CA PRO A 59 -14.33 5.84 -13.79
C PRO A 59 -13.68 7.00 -14.54
N GLN A 60 -12.42 7.28 -14.23
CA GLN A 60 -11.64 8.32 -14.88
C GLN A 60 -10.90 7.76 -16.10
N LYS A 61 -10.69 8.60 -17.12
CA LYS A 61 -9.99 8.20 -18.35
C LYS A 61 -8.49 8.07 -18.07
N LEU A 62 -7.96 6.86 -18.25
CA LEU A 62 -6.54 6.57 -18.02
C LEU A 62 -5.75 6.66 -19.33
N PHE A 63 -4.69 7.45 -19.33
CA PHE A 63 -3.74 7.52 -20.44
C PHE A 63 -2.53 6.62 -20.18
N LYS A 64 -2.16 5.82 -21.17
CA LYS A 64 -1.01 4.92 -21.09
C LYS A 64 0.25 5.65 -21.52
N SER A 65 1.34 5.51 -20.76
CA SER A 65 2.64 6.12 -21.09
C SER A 65 3.40 5.36 -22.19
N GLY A 66 3.17 4.04 -22.29
CA GLY A 66 3.96 3.16 -23.17
C GLY A 66 5.39 2.93 -22.69
N GLY A 67 5.66 3.05 -21.37
CA GLY A 67 7.00 2.86 -20.80
C GLY A 67 7.93 4.06 -20.96
N ARG A 68 7.39 5.20 -21.39
CA ARG A 68 8.12 6.46 -21.54
C ARG A 68 8.02 7.33 -20.29
N ASP A 69 9.04 8.13 -20.09
CA ASP A 69 9.05 9.18 -19.09
C ASP A 69 8.05 10.30 -19.46
N PRO A 70 7.19 10.77 -18.53
CA PRO A 70 6.23 11.83 -18.84
C PRO A 70 6.88 13.20 -19.12
N GLU A 71 8.06 13.45 -18.55
CA GLU A 71 8.78 14.72 -18.67
C GLU A 71 9.74 14.70 -19.87
N THR A 72 10.66 13.73 -19.93
CA THR A 72 11.67 13.67 -21.01
C THR A 72 11.22 12.93 -22.28
N GLY A 73 10.14 12.13 -22.21
CA GLY A 73 9.66 11.31 -23.34
C GLY A 73 10.53 10.09 -23.69
N ARG A 74 11.68 9.90 -23.01
CA ARG A 74 12.60 8.77 -23.23
C ARG A 74 11.99 7.46 -22.75
N VAL A 75 12.36 6.34 -23.38
CA VAL A 75 11.90 5.01 -22.97
C VAL A 75 12.69 4.55 -21.74
N ILE A 76 12.01 4.44 -20.60
CA ILE A 76 12.60 3.94 -19.34
C ILE A 76 12.32 2.45 -19.20
N TYR A 77 11.05 2.05 -19.39
CA TYR A 77 10.65 0.65 -19.30
C TYR A 77 10.39 0.07 -20.68
N LYS A 78 11.19 -0.92 -21.04
CA LYS A 78 10.95 -1.73 -22.24
C LYS A 78 9.72 -2.60 -22.02
N ARG A 79 9.15 -3.08 -23.12
CA ARG A 79 8.04 -4.05 -23.16
C ARG A 79 6.66 -3.55 -22.70
N ILE A 80 6.49 -2.26 -22.38
CA ILE A 80 5.19 -1.66 -22.07
C ILE A 80 4.66 -0.92 -23.30
N GLY A 81 3.39 -1.10 -23.67
CA GLY A 81 2.76 -0.31 -24.74
C GLY A 81 1.60 -1.01 -25.44
N GLY A 82 0.70 -0.21 -26.03
CA GLY A 82 -0.52 -0.69 -26.65
C GLY A 82 -1.55 -1.20 -25.62
N GLY A 83 -2.23 -2.29 -25.95
CA GLY A 83 -3.27 -2.91 -25.13
C GLY A 83 -4.61 -2.17 -25.14
N HIS A 84 -5.65 -2.84 -24.66
CA HIS A 84 -7.02 -2.31 -24.66
C HIS A 84 -7.15 -1.03 -23.82
N LYS A 85 -7.98 -0.07 -24.23
CA LYS A 85 -8.23 1.16 -23.46
C LYS A 85 -8.83 0.80 -22.10
N GLN A 86 -8.40 1.47 -21.03
CA GLN A 86 -8.84 1.19 -19.66
C GLN A 86 -9.26 2.49 -18.98
N SER A 87 -10.22 2.39 -18.07
CA SER A 87 -10.61 3.46 -17.17
C SER A 87 -10.16 3.15 -15.76
N LEU A 88 -9.61 4.15 -15.08
CA LEU A 88 -9.16 4.05 -13.70
C LEU A 88 -10.33 4.23 -12.74
N ARG A 89 -10.40 3.37 -11.73
CA ARG A 89 -11.25 3.57 -10.56
C ARG A 89 -10.38 3.92 -9.37
N LEU A 90 -10.64 5.07 -8.78
CA LEU A 90 -9.96 5.56 -7.59
C LEU A 90 -10.38 4.72 -6.39
N ILE A 91 -9.45 3.95 -5.84
CA ILE A 91 -9.65 3.18 -4.62
C ILE A 91 -9.26 4.02 -3.43
N SER A 92 -10.07 3.98 -2.38
CA SER A 92 -9.69 4.42 -1.05
C SER A 92 -8.96 3.27 -0.36
N TYR A 93 -7.67 3.44 -0.12
CA TYR A 93 -6.87 2.51 0.70
C TYR A 93 -6.88 2.91 2.18
N GLU A 94 -7.34 4.12 2.47
CA GLU A 94 -7.59 4.58 3.83
C GLU A 94 -8.82 3.88 4.39
N TYR A 95 -8.79 3.58 5.68
CA TYR A 95 -9.89 2.97 6.39
C TYR A 95 -10.94 4.02 6.75
N ASN A 96 -12.23 3.65 6.79
CA ASN A 96 -13.29 4.57 7.21
C ASN A 96 -13.37 4.54 8.72
N VAL A 97 -12.35 5.10 9.35
CA VAL A 97 -12.25 5.18 10.81
C VAL A 97 -13.22 6.28 11.26
N PRO A 98 -14.20 5.98 12.14
CA PRO A 98 -15.06 7.01 12.71
C PRO A 98 -14.25 8.02 13.52
N GLU A 99 -14.77 9.25 13.63
CA GLU A 99 -14.06 10.35 14.30
C GLU A 99 -13.83 10.06 15.79
N SER A 100 -14.83 9.47 16.44
CA SER A 100 -14.70 8.90 17.78
C SER A 100 -14.06 7.52 17.69
N LYS A 101 -13.00 7.28 18.45
CA LYS A 101 -12.33 5.97 18.52
C LYS A 101 -13.22 4.88 19.14
N ALA A 102 -14.23 5.27 19.93
CA ALA A 102 -15.17 4.34 20.54
C ALA A 102 -16.22 3.83 19.55
N ASP A 103 -16.46 4.56 18.47
CA ASP A 103 -17.52 4.25 17.53
C ASP A 103 -17.08 3.17 16.53
N ILE A 104 -18.07 2.48 15.96
CA ILE A 104 -17.87 1.45 14.95
C ILE A 104 -18.38 1.99 13.62
N GLY A 105 -17.51 2.00 12.61
CA GLY A 105 -17.89 2.34 11.24
C GLY A 105 -18.55 1.15 10.56
N TYR A 106 -19.75 1.34 10.01
CA TYR A 106 -20.44 0.31 9.21
C TYR A 106 -20.46 0.72 7.74
N GLU A 107 -20.03 -0.18 6.85
CA GLU A 107 -20.16 0.01 5.41
C GLU A 107 -20.89 -1.18 4.79
N LYS A 108 -21.92 -0.93 3.98
CA LYS A 108 -22.61 -1.97 3.21
C LYS A 108 -21.96 -2.13 1.84
N ILE A 109 -21.68 -3.37 1.45
CA ILE A 109 -21.20 -3.69 0.11
C ILE A 109 -22.39 -3.65 -0.85
N ILE A 110 -22.30 -2.76 -1.84
CA ILE A 110 -23.30 -2.67 -2.90
C ILE A 110 -23.01 -3.68 -4.00
N LYS A 111 -21.74 -3.73 -4.45
CA LYS A 111 -21.35 -4.53 -5.60
C LYS A 111 -19.87 -4.86 -5.64
N VAL A 112 -19.55 -6.14 -5.81
CA VAL A 112 -18.20 -6.63 -6.12
C VAL A 112 -18.04 -6.73 -7.64
N ARG A 113 -16.91 -6.24 -8.16
CA ARG A 113 -16.64 -6.26 -9.60
C ARG A 113 -15.16 -6.44 -9.92
N LYS A 114 -14.91 -6.94 -11.12
CA LYS A 114 -13.57 -7.00 -11.71
C LYS A 114 -13.07 -5.61 -12.08
N ASP A 115 -11.78 -5.36 -11.85
CA ASP A 115 -11.11 -4.14 -12.27
C ASP A 115 -10.02 -4.43 -13.33
N PRO A 116 -9.89 -3.61 -14.38
CA PRO A 116 -8.88 -3.82 -15.41
C PRO A 116 -7.47 -3.30 -15.04
N CYS A 117 -7.34 -2.41 -14.05
CA CYS A 117 -6.07 -1.77 -13.68
C CYS A 117 -5.27 -2.58 -12.64
N ARG A 118 -5.92 -3.51 -11.95
CA ARG A 118 -5.31 -4.38 -10.92
C ARG A 118 -5.76 -5.83 -11.08
N THR A 119 -5.08 -6.73 -10.39
CA THR A 119 -5.41 -8.16 -10.42
C THR A 119 -6.57 -8.51 -9.49
N ALA A 120 -6.65 -7.83 -8.34
CA ALA A 120 -7.71 -8.00 -7.35
C ALA A 120 -9.07 -7.50 -7.85
N HIS A 121 -10.16 -8.05 -7.30
CA HIS A 121 -11.49 -7.45 -7.47
C HIS A 121 -11.67 -6.26 -6.52
N ILE A 122 -12.63 -5.40 -6.86
CA ILE A 122 -12.97 -4.22 -6.09
C ILE A 122 -14.42 -4.31 -5.64
N ALA A 123 -14.71 -3.77 -4.47
CA ALA A 123 -16.06 -3.63 -3.96
C ALA A 123 -16.43 -2.14 -3.92
N ILE A 124 -17.72 -1.86 -4.10
CA ILE A 124 -18.30 -0.55 -3.77
C ILE A 124 -18.83 -0.66 -2.34
N ALA A 125 -18.23 0.07 -1.42
CA ALA A 125 -18.69 0.21 -0.05
C ALA A 125 -19.50 1.51 0.10
N ALA A 126 -20.58 1.47 0.87
CA ALA A 126 -21.46 2.60 1.11
C ALA A 126 -21.73 2.80 2.60
N THR A 127 -21.66 4.06 3.01
CA THR A 127 -21.85 4.51 4.40
C THR A 127 -22.77 5.72 4.35
N GLY A 128 -24.07 5.51 4.64
CA GLY A 128 -25.10 6.54 4.45
C GLY A 128 -25.05 7.12 3.03
N ASN A 129 -24.67 8.40 2.92
CA ASN A 129 -24.60 9.13 1.65
C ASN A 129 -23.25 9.02 0.93
N ARG A 130 -22.21 8.47 1.58
CA ARG A 130 -20.87 8.35 1.00
C ARG A 130 -20.68 6.96 0.41
N LYS A 131 -20.01 6.91 -0.75
CA LYS A 131 -19.66 5.66 -1.42
C LYS A 131 -18.20 5.72 -1.86
N ARG A 132 -17.49 4.60 -1.74
CA ARG A 132 -16.09 4.50 -2.12
C ARG A 132 -15.77 3.13 -2.69
N TYR A 133 -14.68 3.06 -3.46
CA TYR A 133 -14.11 1.80 -3.86
C TYR A 133 -13.13 1.30 -2.82
N ILE A 134 -13.25 0.04 -2.45
CA ILE A 134 -12.30 -0.67 -1.60
C ILE A 134 -11.78 -1.92 -2.33
N LEU A 135 -10.70 -2.50 -1.80
CA LEU A 135 -10.28 -3.84 -2.22
C LEU A 135 -11.28 -4.87 -1.69
N ALA A 136 -11.73 -5.78 -2.55
CA ALA A 136 -12.60 -6.86 -2.13
C ALA A 136 -11.77 -7.98 -1.48
N SER A 137 -12.24 -8.49 -0.35
CA SER A 137 -11.71 -9.68 0.30
C SER A 137 -12.23 -10.94 -0.39
N ASP A 138 -11.54 -12.06 -0.18
CA ASP A 138 -11.99 -13.35 -0.67
C ASP A 138 -13.29 -13.78 0.03
N GLY A 139 -14.27 -14.27 -0.75
CA GLY A 139 -15.60 -14.64 -0.24
C GLY A 139 -16.58 -13.47 -0.03
N MET A 140 -16.19 -12.22 -0.25
CA MET A 140 -17.07 -11.05 -0.10
C MET A 140 -18.16 -11.02 -1.18
N GLN A 141 -19.41 -10.80 -0.77
CA GLN A 141 -20.61 -10.79 -1.61
C GLN A 141 -21.34 -9.44 -1.59
N ASP A 142 -22.29 -9.29 -2.51
CA ASP A 142 -23.15 -8.11 -2.59
C ASP A 142 -24.16 -8.16 -1.42
N GLY A 143 -24.20 -7.11 -0.60
CA GLY A 143 -25.07 -7.03 0.57
C GLY A 143 -24.37 -7.15 1.93
N ASP A 144 -23.13 -7.66 1.94
CA ASP A 144 -22.33 -7.83 3.17
C ASP A 144 -22.10 -6.51 3.92
N ILE A 145 -21.98 -6.59 5.24
CA ILE A 145 -21.69 -5.43 6.11
C ILE A 145 -20.26 -5.56 6.62
N ILE A 146 -19.44 -4.56 6.32
CA ILE A 146 -18.07 -4.42 6.82
C ILE A 146 -18.09 -3.55 8.06
N ARG A 147 -17.44 -4.02 9.12
CA ARG A 147 -17.18 -3.25 10.34
C ARG A 147 -15.77 -2.70 10.33
N THR A 148 -15.63 -1.43 10.72
CA THR A 148 -14.34 -0.74 10.89
C THR A 148 -14.21 -0.29 12.33
N HIS A 149 -13.18 -0.77 13.01
CA HIS A 149 -12.88 -0.41 14.40
C HIS A 149 -11.55 0.33 14.48
N ALA A 150 -11.50 1.34 15.34
CA ALA A 150 -10.27 2.11 15.59
C ALA A 150 -9.57 1.68 16.90
N ASN A 151 -10.34 1.24 17.88
CA ASN A 151 -9.85 0.95 19.23
C ASN A 151 -9.24 -0.46 19.33
N ILE A 152 -8.30 -0.61 20.26
CA ILE A 152 -7.72 -1.90 20.64
C ILE A 152 -8.40 -2.33 21.96
N PRO A 153 -9.29 -3.33 21.94
CA PRO A 153 -9.85 -3.90 23.16
C PRO A 153 -8.79 -4.75 23.89
N ASP A 154 -8.99 -4.94 25.19
CA ASP A 154 -8.11 -5.77 26.04
C ASP A 154 -8.15 -7.25 25.62
N LEU A 155 -9.32 -7.71 25.18
CA LEU A 155 -9.54 -9.06 24.67
C LEU A 155 -9.44 -9.09 23.13
N PRO A 156 -8.82 -10.12 22.54
CA PRO A 156 -8.71 -10.22 21.08
C PRO A 156 -10.09 -10.40 20.44
N VAL A 157 -10.32 -9.68 19.34
CA VAL A 157 -11.60 -9.72 18.61
C VAL A 157 -11.69 -10.97 17.73
N THR A 158 -12.88 -11.56 17.64
CA THR A 158 -13.16 -12.67 16.71
C THR A 158 -13.00 -12.20 15.25
N PRO A 159 -12.13 -12.84 14.46
CA PRO A 159 -11.81 -12.38 13.11
C PRO A 159 -12.92 -12.75 12.11
N GLU A 160 -13.75 -11.77 11.74
CA GLU A 160 -14.73 -11.87 10.66
C GLU A 160 -14.13 -11.38 9.32
N LEU A 161 -14.40 -12.09 8.22
CA LEU A 161 -13.86 -11.75 6.90
C LEU A 161 -14.32 -10.36 6.42
N GLY A 162 -13.40 -9.59 5.83
CA GLY A 162 -13.71 -8.27 5.28
C GLY A 162 -13.75 -7.13 6.30
N ASN A 163 -13.87 -7.44 7.60
CA ASN A 163 -13.80 -6.43 8.65
C ASN A 163 -12.40 -5.82 8.79
N GLN A 164 -12.36 -4.60 9.29
CA GLN A 164 -11.20 -3.74 9.33
C GLN A 164 -10.87 -3.39 10.79
N TYR A 165 -9.68 -3.76 11.23
CA TYR A 165 -9.27 -3.64 12.63
C TYR A 165 -7.81 -3.19 12.74
N PRO A 166 -7.41 -2.59 13.88
CA PRO A 166 -6.01 -2.41 14.20
C PRO A 166 -5.37 -3.78 14.44
N VAL A 167 -4.14 -3.97 13.94
CA VAL A 167 -3.44 -5.27 14.02
C VAL A 167 -3.29 -5.75 15.47
N GLY A 168 -3.16 -4.82 16.43
CA GLY A 168 -3.09 -5.11 17.86
C GLY A 168 -4.33 -5.78 18.45
N SER A 169 -5.51 -5.54 17.89
CA SER A 169 -6.78 -6.13 18.38
C SER A 169 -7.01 -7.56 17.92
N LEU A 170 -6.29 -8.01 16.90
CA LEU A 170 -6.50 -9.32 16.29
C LEU A 170 -5.73 -10.41 17.03
N PRO A 171 -6.25 -11.65 17.10
CA PRO A 171 -5.49 -12.77 17.64
C PRO A 171 -4.30 -13.12 16.76
N VAL A 172 -3.30 -13.77 17.38
CA VAL A 172 -2.15 -14.33 16.67
C VAL A 172 -2.63 -15.44 15.72
N GLY A 173 -2.03 -15.51 14.54
CA GLY A 173 -2.40 -16.46 13.49
C GLY A 173 -3.47 -15.97 12.52
N THR A 174 -4.05 -14.80 12.75
CA THR A 174 -5.03 -14.22 11.81
C THR A 174 -4.40 -13.85 10.47
N ILE A 175 -5.16 -14.10 9.40
CA ILE A 175 -4.79 -13.75 8.03
C ILE A 175 -5.33 -12.35 7.74
N VAL A 176 -4.47 -11.47 7.26
CA VAL A 176 -4.79 -10.06 7.01
C VAL A 176 -4.25 -9.59 5.66
N HIS A 177 -4.90 -8.59 5.06
CA HIS A 177 -4.46 -7.95 3.82
C HIS A 177 -4.68 -6.44 3.89
N ASN A 178 -4.19 -5.71 2.88
CA ASN A 178 -4.23 -4.25 2.82
C ASN A 178 -3.60 -3.56 4.05
N ILE A 179 -2.50 -4.11 4.56
CA ILE A 179 -1.91 -3.69 5.84
C ILE A 179 -1.29 -2.29 5.73
N GLU A 180 -1.54 -1.44 6.73
CA GLU A 180 -0.87 -0.15 6.88
C GLU A 180 0.59 -0.35 7.30
N ARG A 181 1.51 0.42 6.71
CA ARG A 181 2.92 0.40 7.13
C ARG A 181 3.14 1.24 8.39
N TRP A 182 2.39 2.33 8.49
CA TRP A 182 2.35 3.25 9.61
C TRP A 182 0.88 3.59 9.85
N PRO A 183 0.46 3.80 11.11
CA PRO A 183 -0.92 4.16 11.41
C PRO A 183 -1.37 5.40 10.62
N GLY A 184 -2.53 5.32 9.98
CA GLY A 184 -3.15 6.45 9.27
C GLY A 184 -2.53 6.79 7.91
N LYS A 185 -1.68 5.92 7.35
CA LYS A 185 -1.12 6.07 6.00
C LYS A 185 -1.80 5.23 4.92
N GLY A 186 -2.91 4.57 5.29
CA GLY A 186 -3.68 3.69 4.43
C GLY A 186 -2.95 2.39 4.12
N GLY A 187 -3.72 1.43 3.64
CA GLY A 187 -3.23 0.10 3.30
C GLY A 187 -2.24 0.12 2.13
N ARG A 188 -0.99 -0.30 2.39
CA ARG A 188 0.10 -0.30 1.40
C ARG A 188 0.61 -1.69 1.06
N VAL A 189 0.38 -2.65 1.93
CA VAL A 189 1.00 -3.97 1.89
C VAL A 189 -0.06 -5.05 1.65
N ALA A 190 0.31 -6.14 0.96
CA ALA A 190 -0.58 -7.27 0.64
C ALA A 190 -1.90 -6.87 -0.07
N ARG A 191 -1.79 -6.38 -1.32
CA ARG A 191 -2.94 -5.89 -2.13
C ARG A 191 -3.12 -6.59 -3.46
N ALA A 192 -2.21 -7.50 -3.80
CA ALA A 192 -2.34 -8.29 -5.02
C ALA A 192 -3.43 -9.35 -4.82
N ALA A 193 -4.08 -9.76 -5.90
CA ALA A 193 -5.02 -10.88 -5.88
C ALA A 193 -4.45 -12.09 -5.15
N GLY A 194 -5.22 -12.68 -4.23
CA GLY A 194 -4.79 -13.82 -3.41
C GLY A 194 -3.69 -13.56 -2.38
N SER A 195 -3.12 -12.35 -2.30
CA SER A 195 -2.08 -12.04 -1.32
C SER A 195 -2.66 -11.80 0.07
N SER A 196 -1.90 -12.22 1.08
CA SER A 196 -2.21 -12.00 2.50
C SER A 196 -0.93 -12.07 3.33
N GLY A 197 -0.94 -11.45 4.50
CA GLY A 197 0.01 -11.68 5.59
C GLY A 197 -0.65 -12.44 6.73
N MET A 198 0.16 -12.96 7.64
CA MET A 198 -0.30 -13.66 8.84
C MET A 198 0.33 -13.02 10.07
N ILE A 199 -0.46 -12.75 11.11
CA ILE A 199 0.07 -12.24 12.38
C ILE A 199 0.84 -13.36 13.08
N THR A 200 2.14 -13.17 13.29
CA THR A 200 3.00 -14.20 13.90
C THR A 200 3.11 -14.05 15.40
N ARG A 201 3.36 -12.83 15.89
CA ARG A 201 3.55 -12.55 17.32
C ARG A 201 3.31 -11.07 17.62
N LYS A 202 2.90 -10.79 18.85
CA LYS A 202 2.87 -9.44 19.44
C LYS A 202 4.08 -9.31 20.35
N LEU A 203 4.70 -8.14 20.34
CA LEU A 203 5.86 -7.78 21.15
C LEU A 203 5.39 -6.82 22.26
N ASP A 204 6.13 -6.79 23.37
CA ASP A 204 5.79 -5.99 24.55
C ASP A 204 5.85 -4.48 24.30
N ASP A 205 6.57 -4.05 23.27
CA ASP A 205 6.72 -2.66 22.86
C ASP A 205 5.60 -2.16 21.94
N ASN A 206 4.37 -2.64 22.16
CA ASN A 206 3.17 -2.23 21.41
C ASN A 206 3.29 -2.44 19.90
N SER A 207 3.96 -3.53 19.51
CA SER A 207 4.20 -3.81 18.10
C SER A 207 3.85 -5.23 17.71
N VAL A 208 3.54 -5.41 16.43
CA VAL A 208 3.09 -6.68 15.88
C VAL A 208 3.97 -7.09 14.72
N VAL A 209 4.38 -8.36 14.72
CA VAL A 209 5.13 -8.98 13.64
C VAL A 209 4.18 -9.75 12.75
N ILE A 210 4.25 -9.44 11.46
CA ILE A 210 3.45 -10.05 10.40
C ILE A 210 4.40 -10.79 9.44
N SER A 211 4.10 -12.06 9.18
CA SER A 211 4.74 -12.83 8.11
C SER A 211 4.13 -12.48 6.76
N MET A 212 4.98 -12.05 5.83
CA MET A 212 4.58 -11.68 4.47
C MET A 212 4.53 -12.91 3.53
N PRO A 213 3.82 -12.85 2.39
CA PRO A 213 3.81 -13.93 1.41
C PRO A 213 5.20 -14.20 0.79
N SER A 214 6.12 -13.23 0.89
CA SER A 214 7.53 -13.39 0.54
C SER A 214 8.37 -14.11 1.60
N LYS A 215 7.74 -14.60 2.69
CA LYS A 215 8.36 -15.17 3.90
C LYS A 215 9.25 -14.19 4.68
N ARG A 216 9.20 -12.90 4.35
CA ARG A 216 9.88 -11.85 5.10
C ARG A 216 8.98 -11.43 6.27
N GLU A 217 9.55 -11.30 7.47
CA GLU A 217 8.83 -10.70 8.58
C GLU A 217 8.80 -9.17 8.48
N MET A 218 7.68 -8.60 8.88
CA MET A 218 7.46 -7.16 8.93
C MET A 218 6.94 -6.79 10.30
N ARG A 219 7.59 -5.83 10.96
CA ARG A 219 7.19 -5.28 12.25
C ARG A 219 6.50 -3.94 12.06
N VAL A 220 5.29 -3.84 12.62
CA VAL A 220 4.37 -2.71 12.48
C VAL A 220 3.86 -2.31 13.87
N ASP A 221 3.46 -1.05 14.02
CA ASP A 221 2.74 -0.55 15.19
C ASP A 221 1.39 -1.29 15.38
N GLN A 222 1.01 -1.57 16.63
CA GLN A 222 -0.27 -2.18 16.97
C GLN A 222 -1.50 -1.40 16.46
N TYR A 223 -1.39 -0.08 16.32
CA TYR A 223 -2.48 0.78 15.84
C TYR A 223 -2.61 0.83 14.32
N SER A 224 -1.72 0.17 13.59
CA SER A 224 -1.83 0.10 12.13
C SER A 224 -3.05 -0.73 11.73
N MET A 225 -3.83 -0.25 10.78
CA MET A 225 -5.05 -0.94 10.34
C MET A 225 -4.74 -2.05 9.34
N ALA A 226 -5.57 -3.10 9.37
CA ALA A 226 -5.56 -4.16 8.37
C ALA A 226 -6.98 -4.67 8.12
N THR A 227 -7.20 -5.26 6.95
CA THR A 227 -8.46 -5.96 6.62
C THR A 227 -8.28 -7.45 6.85
N ILE A 228 -9.22 -8.10 7.52
CA ILE A 228 -9.17 -9.54 7.79
C ILE A 228 -9.44 -10.33 6.49
N GLY A 229 -8.68 -11.40 6.30
CA GLY A 229 -8.81 -12.34 5.18
C GLY A 229 -7.75 -12.15 4.10
N LYS A 230 -7.96 -12.83 2.97
CA LYS A 230 -7.13 -12.73 1.76
C LYS A 230 -7.75 -11.74 0.78
N VAL A 231 -6.94 -11.19 -0.11
CA VAL A 231 -7.47 -10.40 -1.24
C VAL A 231 -8.21 -11.31 -2.21
N SER A 232 -9.35 -10.86 -2.71
CA SER A 232 -10.16 -11.53 -3.74
C SER A 232 -9.37 -11.98 -4.98
N ASN A 233 -9.97 -12.88 -5.76
CA ASN A 233 -9.42 -13.47 -6.98
C ASN A 233 -8.19 -14.36 -6.71
N VAL A 234 -8.33 -15.32 -5.79
CA VAL A 234 -7.24 -16.24 -5.38
C VAL A 234 -6.69 -17.06 -6.55
N GLY A 235 -7.57 -17.52 -7.46
CA GLY A 235 -7.20 -18.29 -8.65
C GLY A 235 -6.50 -17.49 -9.76
N HIS A 236 -6.07 -16.25 -9.51
CA HIS A 236 -5.38 -15.44 -10.52
C HIS A 236 -4.06 -16.07 -10.99
N GLN A 237 -3.39 -16.84 -10.13
CA GLN A 237 -2.12 -17.50 -10.44
C GLN A 237 -2.28 -18.62 -11.46
N ASP A 238 -3.42 -19.32 -11.45
CA ASP A 238 -3.67 -20.50 -12.29
C ASP A 238 -4.20 -20.13 -13.68
N VAL A 239 -4.34 -18.83 -13.97
CA VAL A 239 -4.89 -18.34 -15.24
C VAL A 239 -3.94 -18.61 -16.41
N ILE A 240 -4.31 -19.54 -17.27
CA ILE A 240 -3.60 -19.83 -18.54
C ILE A 240 -3.85 -18.70 -19.55
N ILE A 241 -2.77 -18.14 -20.12
CA ILE A 241 -2.86 -17.03 -21.10
C ILE A 241 -3.35 -17.53 -22.47
N GLY A 242 -3.00 -18.77 -22.86
CA GLY A 242 -3.40 -19.40 -24.12
C GLY A 242 -2.63 -18.86 -25.32
N LYS A 243 -2.92 -17.63 -25.77
CA LYS A 243 -2.32 -17.03 -26.98
C LYS A 243 -1.52 -15.76 -26.70
N ALA A 244 -0.49 -15.51 -27.52
CA ALA A 244 0.34 -14.31 -27.43
C ALA A 244 -0.47 -13.00 -27.55
N GLY A 245 -1.56 -13.00 -28.32
CA GLY A 245 -2.48 -11.86 -28.46
C GLY A 245 -3.09 -11.39 -27.13
N ARG A 246 -3.33 -12.30 -26.17
CA ARG A 246 -3.85 -11.92 -24.85
C ARG A 246 -2.84 -11.07 -24.06
N ASN A 247 -1.53 -11.30 -24.24
CA ASN A 247 -0.50 -10.43 -23.68
C ASN A 247 -0.47 -9.05 -24.35
N ARG A 248 -0.74 -8.99 -25.66
CA ARG A 248 -0.87 -7.72 -26.37
C ARG A 248 -2.06 -6.92 -25.86
N TRP A 249 -3.19 -7.54 -25.57
CA TRP A 249 -4.35 -6.89 -24.96
C TRP A 249 -4.06 -6.32 -23.57
N LYS A 250 -3.24 -7.01 -22.77
CA LYS A 250 -2.73 -6.52 -21.47
C LYS A 250 -1.74 -5.35 -21.60
N GLY A 251 -1.29 -5.00 -22.80
CA GLY A 251 -0.31 -3.92 -23.04
C GLY A 251 1.15 -4.35 -22.83
N ILE A 252 1.43 -5.65 -22.95
CA ILE A 252 2.78 -6.22 -22.84
C ILE A 252 3.31 -6.51 -24.25
N ARG A 253 4.44 -5.91 -24.63
CA ARG A 253 5.14 -6.14 -25.91
C ARG A 253 6.11 -7.33 -25.78
N PRO A 254 6.45 -8.00 -26.90
CA PRO A 254 7.45 -9.07 -26.91
C PRO A 254 8.83 -8.57 -26.44
N SER A 255 9.67 -9.49 -25.99
CA SER A 255 11.08 -9.21 -25.68
C SER A 255 11.87 -8.87 -26.95
N SER A 256 13.05 -8.29 -26.78
CA SER A 256 13.99 -8.10 -27.90
C SER A 256 14.44 -9.45 -28.45
N GLY A 257 14.70 -9.52 -29.75
CA GLY A 257 15.33 -10.67 -30.40
C GLY A 257 16.86 -10.72 -30.23
N LEU A 258 17.46 -9.68 -29.61
CA LEU A 258 18.90 -9.62 -29.38
C LEU A 258 19.36 -10.74 -28.44
N LYS A 259 20.21 -11.63 -28.94
CA LYS A 259 20.84 -12.69 -28.15
C LYS A 259 21.92 -12.11 -27.24
N GLN A 260 21.83 -12.39 -25.95
CA GLN A 260 22.84 -12.01 -24.95
C GLN A 260 23.43 -13.27 -24.31
N LYS A 261 24.76 -13.33 -24.13
CA LYS A 261 25.42 -14.44 -23.43
C LYS A 261 25.06 -14.38 -21.94
N LYS A 262 24.72 -15.52 -21.35
CA LYS A 262 24.47 -15.62 -19.90
C LYS A 262 25.79 -15.41 -19.15
N SER A 263 25.81 -14.45 -18.22
CA SER A 263 26.91 -14.22 -17.27
C SER A 263 26.69 -15.00 -15.96
N GLY A 264 27.65 -14.95 -15.04
CA GLY A 264 27.59 -15.59 -13.70
C GLY A 264 26.43 -15.13 -12.80
N TYR A 265 25.71 -14.06 -13.17
CA TYR A 265 24.47 -13.64 -12.51
C TYR A 265 23.31 -14.63 -12.70
N HIS A 266 23.27 -15.35 -13.84
CA HIS A 266 22.11 -16.16 -14.25
C HIS A 266 22.00 -17.51 -13.53
N GLY A 267 23.00 -17.89 -12.73
CA GLY A 267 22.95 -19.09 -11.89
C GLY A 267 21.99 -18.91 -10.71
N ARG A 268 21.40 -20.02 -10.25
CA ARG A 268 20.56 -20.04 -9.05
C ARG A 268 21.35 -19.51 -7.84
N LYS A 269 20.77 -18.58 -7.09
CA LYS A 269 21.38 -18.00 -5.88
C LYS A 269 20.59 -18.47 -4.66
N LEU A 270 21.26 -19.17 -3.75
CA LEU A 270 20.71 -19.57 -2.46
C LEU A 270 21.06 -18.47 -1.45
N ASN A 271 20.14 -17.52 -1.27
CA ASN A 271 20.32 -16.42 -0.34
C ASN A 271 19.67 -16.74 1.00
N LYS A 272 20.29 -16.32 2.10
CA LYS A 272 19.66 -16.31 3.43
C LYS A 272 18.37 -15.46 3.42
N PRO A 273 17.37 -15.79 4.26
CA PRO A 273 16.17 -14.98 4.38
C PRO A 273 16.53 -13.54 4.75
N ARG A 274 15.76 -12.58 4.21
CA ARG A 274 15.96 -11.17 4.51
C ARG A 274 15.58 -10.89 5.96
N ALA A 275 16.36 -10.03 6.61
CA ALA A 275 16.03 -9.54 7.93
C ALA A 275 14.65 -8.85 7.96
N MET A 276 14.06 -8.86 9.14
CA MET A 276 12.77 -8.24 9.42
C MET A 276 12.75 -6.77 8.97
N ALA A 277 11.66 -6.35 8.34
CA ALA A 277 11.43 -4.95 8.02
C ALA A 277 10.81 -4.25 9.24
N ASN A 278 11.47 -3.24 9.79
CA ASN A 278 10.96 -2.48 10.94
C ASN A 278 10.35 -1.16 10.47
N PHE A 279 9.07 -0.95 10.77
CA PHE A 279 8.35 0.28 10.41
C PHE A 279 7.93 1.13 11.61
N ILE A 280 8.38 0.80 12.81
CA ILE A 280 8.14 1.63 13.98
C ILE A 280 9.06 2.86 13.91
N LYS A 281 8.50 4.05 14.12
CA LYS A 281 9.32 5.22 14.38
C LYS A 281 9.87 5.07 15.79
N ILE A 282 11.15 4.76 15.92
CA ILE A 282 11.83 4.87 17.21
C ILE A 282 11.72 6.35 17.59
N GLN A 283 10.94 6.68 18.61
CA GLN A 283 11.11 7.98 19.25
C GLN A 283 12.56 7.98 19.75
N ALA A 284 13.38 8.90 19.22
CA ALA A 284 14.71 9.09 19.78
C ALA A 284 14.53 9.29 21.29
N PRO A 285 15.33 8.64 22.15
CA PRO A 285 15.21 8.88 23.58
C PRO A 285 15.34 10.39 23.79
N THR A 286 14.28 11.02 24.28
CA THR A 286 14.33 12.40 24.73
C THR A 286 15.45 12.42 25.76
N SER A 287 16.58 13.05 25.44
CA SER A 287 17.68 13.24 26.35
C SER A 287 17.13 13.97 27.56
N THR A 288 16.78 13.22 28.61
CA THR A 288 16.56 13.76 29.94
C THR A 288 17.89 14.37 30.33
N LEU A 289 17.96 15.69 30.20
CA LEU A 289 19.03 16.51 30.73
C LEU A 289 19.16 16.13 32.21
N PHE A 290 20.19 15.35 32.52
CA PHE A 290 20.76 15.27 33.85
C PHE A 290 21.19 16.70 34.19
N LYS A 291 20.31 17.46 34.85
CA LYS A 291 20.75 18.59 35.67
C LYS A 291 21.49 17.95 36.84
N GLN A 292 22.81 17.84 36.70
CA GLN A 292 23.68 17.74 37.86
C GLN A 292 23.50 19.05 38.61
N ASN A 293 22.70 19.01 39.67
CA ASN A 293 22.75 20.04 40.70
C ASN A 293 24.14 19.88 41.32
N HIS A 294 25.04 20.81 41.00
CA HIS A 294 26.22 21.05 41.81
C HIS A 294 25.76 21.89 42.99
N ASP A 295 25.93 21.32 44.18
CA ASP A 295 25.92 22.00 45.48
C ASP A 295 27.01 23.09 45.54
#